data_AF-A0A372NFP0-F1
#
_entry.id   AF-A0A372NFP0-F1
#
_cell.length_a   1.000
_cell.length_b   1.000
_cell.length_c   1.000
_cell.angle_alpha   90.00
_cell.angle_beta   90.00
_cell.angle_gamma   90.00
#
_symmetry.space_group_name_H-M   'P 1'
#
loop_
_entity.id
_entity.type
_entity.pdbx_description
1 polymer ?
#
loop_
_entity_poly.entity_id
_entity_poly.type
_entity_poly.pdbx_seq_one_letter_code
_entity_poly.pdbx_strand_id
1 'polypeptide(L)' 'MAPKASAFDDSRLEHWACDKAQEIMLREGFRLIRTARSGSNTELRETSLLMARVIAASLVEASAAQRALTAGE' A
#
# COMPACT_ATOMS: atom_id res chain seq x y z
N MET A 1 -26.64 7.36 -22.26
CA MET A 1 -25.75 7.76 -21.17
C MET A 1 -25.76 6.66 -20.12
N ALA A 2 -24.78 5.76 -20.15
CA ALA A 2 -24.63 4.72 -19.13
C ALA A 2 -24.11 5.37 -17.83
N PRO A 3 -24.73 5.13 -16.67
CA PRO A 3 -24.34 5.80 -15.44
C PRO A 3 -23.09 5.19 -14.82
N LYS A 4 -22.08 6.03 -14.56
CA LYS A 4 -21.24 6.06 -13.33
C LYS A 4 -20.58 4.76 -12.83
N ALA A 5 -20.37 3.71 -13.62
CA ALA A 5 -19.61 2.54 -13.17
C ALA A 5 -18.19 2.94 -12.68
N SER A 6 -17.51 3.81 -13.42
CA SER A 6 -16.15 4.28 -13.08
C SER A 6 -16.06 5.00 -11.73
N ALA A 7 -17.07 5.79 -11.36
CA ALA A 7 -17.04 6.59 -10.13
C ALA A 7 -17.22 5.74 -8.86
N PHE A 8 -18.00 4.66 -8.93
CA PHE A 8 -18.15 3.72 -7.82
C PHE A 8 -16.90 2.85 -7.65
N ASP A 9 -16.24 2.49 -8.75
CA ASP A 9 -15.00 1.72 -8.71
C ASP A 9 -13.82 2.55 -8.17
N ASP A 10 -13.73 3.84 -8.54
CA ASP A 10 -12.74 4.76 -7.99
C ASP A 10 -12.88 4.92 -6.46
N SER A 11 -14.11 5.08 -5.95
CA SER A 11 -14.35 5.20 -4.49
C SER A 11 -13.98 3.92 -3.73
N ARG A 12 -14.19 2.75 -4.32
CA ARG A 12 -13.82 1.46 -3.69
C ARG A 12 -12.31 1.26 -3.67
N LEU A 13 -11.62 1.64 -4.76
CA LEU A 13 -10.17 1.60 -4.83
C LEU A 13 -9.54 2.56 -3.82
N GLU A 14 -10.09 3.76 -3.67
CA GLU A 14 -9.65 4.76 -2.69
C GLU A 14 -9.77 4.24 -1.26
N HIS A 15 -10.91 3.67 -0.88
CA HIS A 15 -11.09 3.09 0.46
C HIS A 15 -10.10 1.95 0.73
N TRP A 16 -9.94 1.03 -0.22
CA TRP A 16 -8.95 -0.05 -0.10
C TRP A 16 -7.53 0.51 0.05
N ALA A 17 -7.17 1.54 -0.73
CA ALA A 17 -5.85 2.15 -0.67
C ALA A 17 -5.60 2.81 0.69
N CYS A 18 -6.60 3.50 1.25
CA CYS A 18 -6.55 4.06 2.60
C CYS A 18 -6.36 2.98 3.67
N ASP A 19 -7.15 1.91 3.63
CA ASP A 19 -7.06 0.80 4.59
C ASP A 19 -5.68 0.13 4.51
N LYS A 20 -5.19 -0.13 3.30
CA LYS A 20 -3.86 -0.72 3.06
C LYS A 20 -2.75 0.20 3.56
N ALA A 21 -2.83 1.50 3.30
CA ALA A 21 -1.87 2.48 3.80
C ALA A 21 -1.85 2.51 5.34
N GLN A 22 -3.03 2.49 5.96
CA GLN A 22 -3.15 2.43 7.42
C GLN A 22 -2.52 1.15 7.99
N GLU A 23 -2.78 -0.02 7.37
CA GLU A 23 -2.16 -1.29 7.79
C GLU A 23 -0.62 -1.19 7.76
N ILE A 24 -0.05 -0.66 6.67
CA ILE A 24 1.40 -0.50 6.49
C ILE A 24 1.97 0.44 7.56
N MET A 25 1.29 1.56 7.84
CA MET A 25 1.70 2.50 8.89
C MET A 25 1.67 1.85 10.28
N LEU A 26 0.60 1.12 10.59
CA LEU A 26 0.43 0.48 11.89
C LEU A 26 1.44 -0.65 12.13
N ARG A 27 1.85 -1.37 11.08
CA ARG A 27 2.82 -2.47 11.17
C ARG A 27 4.25 -2.01 10.98
N GLU A 28 4.58 -1.57 9.78
CA GLU A 28 5.96 -1.25 9.39
C GLU A 28 6.39 0.14 9.89
N GLY A 29 5.47 1.10 9.92
CA GLY A 29 5.74 2.44 10.49
C GLY A 29 6.10 2.37 11.97
N PHE A 30 5.33 1.64 12.79
CA PHE A 30 5.68 1.43 14.20
C PHE A 30 6.98 0.66 14.39
N ARG A 31 7.26 -0.33 13.53
CA ARG A 31 8.53 -1.06 13.56
C ARG A 31 9.69 -0.11 13.31
N LEU A 32 9.58 0.75 12.30
CA LEU A 32 10.58 1.75 11.97
C LEU A 32 10.84 2.72 13.12
N ILE A 33 9.78 3.24 13.75
CA ILE A 33 9.88 4.12 14.93
C ILE A 33 10.62 3.42 16.07
N ARG A 34 10.30 2.14 16.33
CA ARG A 34 10.98 1.36 17.38
C ARG A 34 12.45 1.16 17.05
N THR A 35 12.76 0.80 15.81
CA THR A 35 14.14 0.59 15.36
C THR A 35 14.96 1.88 15.43
N ALA A 36 14.39 3.03 15.07
CA ALA A 36 15.06 4.33 15.16
C ALA A 36 15.54 4.65 16.59
N ARG A 37 14.84 4.15 17.61
CA ARG A 37 15.21 4.34 19.02
C ARG A 37 16.38 3.46 19.49
N SER A 38 16.74 2.41 18.74
CA SER A 38 17.88 1.53 19.07
C SER A 38 19.23 2.21 18.80
N GLY A 39 19.26 3.22 17.92
CA GLY A 39 20.50 3.87 17.47
C GLY A 39 21.30 3.10 16.42
N SER A 40 20.83 1.92 15.97
CA SER A 40 21.50 1.14 14.93
C SER A 40 21.11 1.61 13.52
N ASN A 41 22.05 2.24 12.81
CA ASN A 41 21.84 2.67 11.42
C ASN A 41 21.60 1.51 10.47
N THR A 42 22.22 0.35 10.71
CA THR A 42 22.02 -0.85 9.89
C THR A 42 20.59 -1.35 10.03
N GLU A 43 20.09 -1.51 11.25
CA GLU A 43 18.72 -1.96 11.49
C GLU A 43 17.70 -0.94 10.97
N LEU A 44 17.99 0.36 11.12
CA LEU A 44 17.13 1.42 10.60
C LEU A 44 17.02 1.32 9.07
N ARG A 45 18.14 1.11 8.37
CA ARG A 45 18.17 0.93 6.92
C ARG A 45 17.39 -0.32 6.49
N GLU A 46 17.60 -1.44 7.16
CA GLU A 46 16.90 -2.70 6.86
C GLU A 46 15.39 -2.58 7.07
N THR A 47 14.97 -1.97 8.17
CA THR A 47 13.55 -1.74 8.49
C THR A 47 12.91 -0.79 7.48
N SER A 48 13.62 0.28 7.10
CA SER A 48 13.17 1.22 6.05
C SER A 48 13.00 0.52 4.70
N LEU A 49 13.96 -0.35 4.33
CA LEU A 49 13.90 -1.10 3.09
C LEU A 49 12.72 -2.10 3.07
N LEU A 50 12.45 -2.74 4.20
CA LEU A 50 11.29 -3.63 4.34
C LEU A 50 9.98 -2.86 4.09
N MET A 51 9.81 -1.71 4.74
CA MET A 51 8.64 -0.86 4.55
C MET A 51 8.48 -0.43 3.08
N ALA A 52 9.57 0.00 2.43
CA ALA A 52 9.54 0.35 1.01
C ALA A 52 9.13 -0.82 0.11
N ARG A 53 9.57 -2.05 0.42
CA ARG A 53 9.18 -3.26 -0.32
C ARG A 53 7.69 -3.57 -0.16
N VAL A 54 7.14 -3.41 1.03
CA VAL A 54 5.70 -3.64 1.28
C VAL A 54 4.85 -2.62 0.51
N ILE A 55 5.28 -1.36 0.47
CA ILE A 55 4.62 -0.33 -0.35
C ILE A 55 4.67 -0.71 -1.83
N ALA A 56 5.86 -1.06 -2.34
CA ALA A 56 6.02 -1.46 -3.74
C ALA A 56 5.15 -2.68 -4.10
N ALA A 57 5.10 -3.69 -3.23
CA ALA A 57 4.24 -4.87 -3.42
C ALA A 57 2.76 -4.47 -3.48
N SER A 58 2.31 -3.58 -2.59
CA SER A 58 0.92 -3.11 -2.56
C SER A 58 0.54 -2.35 -3.83
N LEU A 59 1.46 -1.58 -4.42
CA LEU A 59 1.24 -0.92 -5.71
C LEU A 59 1.14 -1.91 -6.87
N VAL A 60 1.94 -2.99 -6.85
CA VAL A 60 1.86 -4.05 -7.85
C VAL A 60 0.54 -4.83 -7.73
N GLU A 61 0.09 -5.13 -6.50
CA GLU A 61 -1.22 -5.72 -6.24
C GLU A 61 -2.34 -4.86 -6.81
N ALA A 62 -2.32 -3.54 -6.54
CA ALA A 62 -3.30 -2.60 -7.08
C ALA A 62 -3.30 -2.57 -8.62
N SER A 63 -2.10 -2.51 -9.23
CA SER A 63 -1.94 -2.51 -10.68
C SER A 63 -2.44 -3.81 -11.33
N ALA A 64 -2.24 -4.95 -10.67
CA ALA A 64 -2.74 -6.24 -11.15
C ALA A 64 -4.27 -6.32 -11.04
N ALA A 65 -4.85 -5.87 -9.92
CA ALA A 65 -6.30 -5.81 -9.74
C ALA A 65 -6.97 -4.91 -10.79
N GLN A 66 -6.40 -3.74 -11.07
CA GLN A 66 -6.88 -2.83 -12.11
C GLN A 66 -6.85 -3.49 -13.50
N ARG A 67 -5.76 -4.20 -13.84
CA ARG A 67 -5.66 -4.90 -15.13
C ARG A 67 -6.67 -6.03 -15.28
N ALA A 68 -6.93 -6.78 -14.22
CA ALA A 68 -7.93 -7.85 -14.23
C ALA A 68 -9.35 -7.30 -14.46
N LEU A 69 -9.66 -6.13 -13.91
CA LEU A 69 -10.92 -5.42 -14.16
C LEU A 69 -11.05 -4.99 -15.62
N THR A 70 -9.98 -4.44 -16.22
CA THR A 70 -10.01 -3.98 -17.63
C THR A 70 -9.93 -5.08 -18.68
N ALA A 71 -9.42 -6.27 -18.34
CA ALA A 71 -9.27 -7.38 -19.28
C ALA A 71 -10.49 -8.32 -19.33
N GLY A 72 -11.47 -8.10 -18.44
CA GLY A 72 -12.73 -8.86 -18.39
C GLY A 72 -13.90 -8.23 -19.15
N GLU A 73 -13.66 -7.13 -19.88
CA GLU A 73 -14.58 -6.55 -20.88
C GLU A 73 -14.31 -7.11 -22.28
#